data_AF-A0A834E7D3-F1
#
_entry.id   AF-A0A834E7D3-F1
#
_cell.length_a   1.000
_cell.length_b   1.000
_cell.length_c   1.000
_cell.angle_alpha   90.00
_cell.angle_beta   90.00
_cell.angle_gamma   90.00
#
_symmetry.space_group_name_H-M   'P 1'
#
loop_
_entity.id
_entity.type
_entity.pdbx_description
1 polymer ?
#
loop_
_entity_poly.entity_id
_entity_poly.type
_entity_poly.pdbx_seq_one_letter_code
_entity_poly.pdbx_strand_id
1 'polypeptide(L)'
;MVLGTLVLFHHSGAASRPEAVPAKTKPLPLEQLQVVQNFLHVVPQGRKMVEEVDRAITACAELHDLKEVVLENQRKLARVRPGSPAQGSSSQHSVRQRALRSLERYFYLILFNYYLHEQYPLAFALSFSRWLCAHPELYRLPVTLSSAGPLAPGDLIAKGCLGADDLISLDALSTIREMDVANFRRVSRMPIYGTAQPSAKALGSILAYLTDAKRKLQQVVWVNLREEAVLECDGRTHSLRGPASPGTADRLEDLETQLKAHLSVPPSGAEGPRTHRFQTCLTMQEVFSQLSGAHPGLTYHRIPVPDFCAPREEDFDQLLGVLRAALAKDTGTGFVFSCLSGQGRTTMAMVVAVLAFWHIRGFPDVVEEELVSVPDAKFTKGEFEVVMKVVQLLPDGHQVKKEVDAALDTVSETMTPMHYHLREIIICTYRQVKAAKSEQEARRLRLRSLQYLERYVYLVLFNAYLHLEKADSWQRPFSTWMREVASKAGVYEILNQLGFPELESTEDQPFSRLRCRWQEQSHSPAPAAAGDFL
;
A
#
# COMPACT_ATOMS: atom_id res chain seq x y z
N MET A 1 -21.37 -21.12 19.01
CA MET A 1 -21.06 -21.30 20.44
C MET A 1 -20.09 -20.23 20.91
N VAL A 2 -18.83 -20.22 20.46
CA VAL A 2 -17.82 -19.24 20.90
C VAL A 2 -18.28 -17.78 20.84
N LEU A 3 -18.86 -17.31 19.72
CA LEU A 3 -19.40 -15.94 19.62
C LEU A 3 -20.43 -15.62 20.72
N GLY A 4 -21.31 -16.56 21.04
CA GLY A 4 -22.31 -16.41 22.10
C GLY A 4 -21.66 -16.41 23.49
N THR A 5 -20.67 -17.29 23.71
CA THR A 5 -19.87 -17.32 24.95
C THR A 5 -19.17 -16.00 25.20
N LEU A 6 -18.58 -15.39 24.16
CA LEU A 6 -17.97 -14.07 24.24
C LEU A 6 -18.99 -13.00 24.66
N VAL A 7 -20.17 -12.96 24.04
CA VAL A 7 -21.25 -12.03 24.45
C VAL A 7 -21.65 -12.25 25.92
N LEU A 8 -21.71 -13.50 26.39
CA LEU A 8 -22.01 -13.80 27.79
C LEU A 8 -20.90 -13.36 28.75
N PHE A 9 -19.62 -13.41 28.35
CA PHE A 9 -18.51 -12.89 29.16
C PHE A 9 -18.63 -11.39 29.40
N HIS A 10 -19.08 -10.64 28.39
CA HIS A 10 -19.35 -9.21 28.52
C HIS A 10 -20.57 -8.95 29.40
N HIS A 11 -21.66 -9.71 29.23
CA HIS A 11 -22.86 -9.57 30.05
C HIS A 11 -22.65 -9.89 31.54
N SER A 12 -21.87 -10.93 31.84
CA SER A 12 -21.61 -11.38 33.21
C SER A 12 -20.51 -10.60 33.94
N GLY A 13 -19.87 -9.63 33.26
CA GLY A 13 -18.68 -8.94 33.79
C GLY A 13 -17.45 -9.84 33.92
N ALA A 14 -17.48 -11.07 33.37
CA ALA A 14 -16.32 -11.95 33.35
C ALA A 14 -15.18 -11.40 32.47
N ALA A 15 -15.49 -10.56 31.48
CA ALA A 15 -14.51 -9.84 30.67
C ALA A 15 -13.81 -8.68 31.43
N SER A 16 -14.35 -8.20 32.55
CA SER A 16 -13.77 -7.09 33.33
C SER A 16 -12.99 -7.53 34.57
N ARG A 17 -12.95 -8.83 34.90
CA ARG A 17 -12.18 -9.34 36.05
C ARG A 17 -10.68 -9.34 35.74
N PRO A 18 -9.84 -8.60 36.50
CA PRO A 18 -8.40 -8.75 36.43
C PRO A 18 -8.02 -10.09 37.07
N GLU A 19 -7.73 -11.11 36.27
CA GLU A 19 -7.00 -12.25 36.79
C GLU A 19 -5.55 -11.83 37.05
N ALA A 20 -5.02 -12.23 38.20
CA ALA A 20 -3.64 -11.94 38.59
C ALA A 20 -2.69 -12.50 37.53
N VAL A 21 -2.05 -11.62 36.77
CA VAL A 21 -1.07 -11.99 35.75
C VAL A 21 0.14 -12.61 36.46
N PRO A 22 0.49 -13.90 36.24
CA PRO A 22 1.78 -14.40 36.67
C PRO A 22 2.84 -13.64 35.87
N ALA A 23 3.72 -12.93 36.58
CA ALA A 23 4.87 -12.29 35.96
C ALA A 23 5.74 -13.37 35.30
N LYS A 24 5.68 -13.44 33.96
CA LYS A 24 6.39 -14.38 33.06
C LYS A 24 5.66 -15.70 32.74
N THR A 25 4.48 -15.63 32.13
CA THR A 25 3.99 -16.72 31.28
C THR A 25 4.69 -16.70 29.92
N LYS A 26 5.17 -17.86 29.45
CA LYS A 26 5.64 -18.02 28.07
C LYS A 26 4.49 -17.63 27.11
N PRO A 27 4.76 -16.94 26.00
CA PRO A 27 3.72 -16.56 25.05
C PRO A 27 2.99 -17.80 24.54
N LEU A 28 1.66 -17.73 24.50
CA LEU A 28 0.81 -18.85 24.08
C LEU A 28 1.15 -19.24 22.62
N PRO A 29 1.04 -20.52 22.23
CA PRO A 29 1.43 -20.97 20.89
C PRO A 29 0.76 -20.20 19.74
N LEU A 30 -0.50 -19.75 19.93
CA LEU A 30 -1.24 -18.97 18.93
C LEU A 30 -0.88 -17.49 18.93
N GLU A 31 -0.36 -16.94 20.03
CA GLU A 31 0.13 -15.56 20.06
C GLU A 31 1.30 -15.40 19.10
N GLN A 32 2.13 -16.42 18.92
CA GLN A 32 3.31 -16.38 18.05
C GLN A 32 2.98 -16.26 16.55
N LEU A 33 1.71 -16.38 16.16
CA LEU A 33 1.28 -16.22 14.78
C LEU A 33 1.36 -14.74 14.37
N GLN A 34 1.94 -14.46 13.19
CA GLN A 34 2.22 -13.10 12.72
C GLN A 34 0.97 -12.18 12.75
N VAL A 35 -0.19 -12.69 12.35
CA VAL A 35 -1.44 -11.92 12.35
C VAL A 35 -1.86 -11.49 13.76
N VAL A 36 -1.62 -12.35 14.75
CA VAL A 36 -1.94 -12.09 16.15
C VAL A 36 -0.91 -11.11 16.71
N GLN A 37 0.38 -11.28 16.43
CA GLN A 37 1.40 -10.30 16.81
C GLN A 37 1.12 -8.91 16.24
N ASN A 38 0.70 -8.82 14.97
CA ASN A 38 0.32 -7.54 14.38
C ASN A 38 -0.89 -6.93 15.10
N PHE A 39 -1.91 -7.72 15.45
CA PHE A 39 -3.05 -7.25 16.25
C PHE A 39 -2.61 -6.75 17.63
N LEU A 40 -1.74 -7.49 18.32
CA LEU A 40 -1.22 -7.12 19.64
C LEU A 40 -0.41 -5.81 19.62
N HIS A 41 0.23 -5.50 18.50
CA HIS A 41 0.95 -4.24 18.32
C HIS A 41 0.01 -3.03 18.13
N VAL A 42 -1.13 -3.26 17.47
CA VAL A 42 -2.08 -2.20 17.11
C VAL A 42 -3.13 -1.94 18.21
N VAL A 43 -3.53 -2.99 18.94
CA VAL A 43 -4.65 -2.90 19.89
C VAL A 43 -4.15 -2.82 21.34
N PRO A 44 -4.44 -1.73 22.06
CA PRO A 44 -4.17 -1.62 23.49
C PRO A 44 -4.88 -2.75 24.25
N GLN A 45 -4.18 -3.37 25.19
CA GLN A 45 -4.67 -4.55 25.92
C GLN A 45 -4.99 -5.76 25.01
N GLY A 46 -4.54 -5.78 23.75
CA GLY A 46 -4.83 -6.83 22.76
C GLY A 46 -4.68 -8.26 23.30
N ARG A 47 -3.69 -8.51 24.17
CA ARG A 47 -3.47 -9.81 24.80
C ARG A 47 -4.68 -10.29 25.60
N LYS A 48 -5.31 -9.39 26.34
CA LYS A 48 -6.54 -9.68 27.10
C LYS A 48 -7.66 -10.17 26.18
N MET A 49 -7.85 -9.52 25.02
CA MET A 49 -8.86 -9.95 24.04
C MET A 49 -8.55 -11.35 23.50
N VAL A 50 -7.27 -11.67 23.27
CA VAL A 50 -6.83 -13.00 22.83
C VAL A 50 -7.09 -14.05 23.91
N GLU A 51 -6.72 -13.78 25.16
CA GLU A 51 -6.95 -14.68 26.29
C GLU A 51 -8.45 -14.97 26.52
N GLU A 52 -9.31 -13.97 26.41
CA GLU A 52 -10.76 -14.13 26.49
C GLU A 52 -11.31 -15.03 25.39
N VAL A 53 -10.82 -14.87 24.16
CA VAL A 53 -11.18 -15.74 23.03
C VAL A 53 -10.69 -17.16 23.28
N ASP A 54 -9.47 -17.32 23.77
CA ASP A 54 -8.90 -18.63 24.09
C ASP A 54 -9.70 -19.36 25.18
N ARG A 55 -10.15 -18.64 26.21
CA ARG A 55 -11.07 -19.17 27.23
C ARG A 55 -12.42 -19.56 26.63
N ALA A 56 -12.99 -18.71 25.79
CA ALA A 56 -14.28 -18.98 25.14
C ALA A 56 -14.20 -20.20 24.20
N ILE A 57 -13.09 -20.38 23.47
CA ILE A 57 -12.85 -21.56 22.65
C ILE A 57 -12.71 -22.80 23.53
N THR A 58 -11.91 -22.74 24.61
CA THR A 58 -11.76 -23.87 25.53
C THR A 58 -13.09 -24.30 26.15
N ALA A 59 -13.95 -23.34 26.52
CA ALA A 59 -15.30 -23.64 27.03
C ALA A 59 -16.22 -24.31 25.98
N CYS A 60 -15.89 -24.21 24.68
CA CYS A 60 -16.65 -24.77 23.57
C CYS A 60 -15.94 -25.98 22.91
N ALA A 61 -14.84 -26.46 23.48
CA ALA A 61 -13.90 -27.35 22.79
C ALA A 61 -14.27 -28.85 22.84
N GLU A 62 -15.35 -29.25 23.52
CA GLU A 62 -15.72 -30.67 23.73
C GLU A 62 -15.82 -31.47 22.41
N LEU A 63 -16.37 -30.86 21.36
CA LEU A 63 -16.50 -31.50 20.05
C LEU A 63 -15.44 -31.04 19.04
N HIS A 64 -14.99 -29.79 19.15
CA HIS A 64 -14.09 -29.19 18.17
C HIS A 64 -13.28 -28.04 18.78
N ASP A 65 -12.00 -28.29 19.07
CA ASP A 65 -11.08 -27.25 19.52
C ASP A 65 -10.46 -26.51 18.32
N LEU A 66 -10.92 -25.29 18.07
CA LEU A 66 -10.40 -24.45 16.99
C LEU A 66 -8.90 -24.15 17.17
N LYS A 67 -8.39 -24.05 18.41
CA LYS A 67 -6.98 -23.76 18.67
C LYS A 67 -6.10 -24.90 18.22
N GLU A 68 -6.44 -26.13 18.59
CA GLU A 68 -5.72 -27.31 18.13
C GLU A 68 -5.81 -27.48 16.61
N VAL A 69 -6.96 -27.17 16.00
CA VAL A 69 -7.12 -27.22 14.54
C VAL A 69 -6.20 -26.22 13.84
N VAL A 70 -6.09 -25.00 14.35
CA VAL A 70 -5.15 -23.99 13.82
C VAL A 70 -3.73 -24.50 13.93
N LEU A 71 -3.31 -24.95 15.12
CA LEU A 71 -1.95 -25.43 15.36
C LEU A 71 -1.61 -26.66 14.49
N GLU A 72 -2.53 -27.61 14.37
CA GLU A 72 -2.35 -28.79 13.53
C GLU A 72 -2.22 -28.43 12.05
N ASN A 73 -3.08 -27.54 11.54
CA ASN A 73 -3.00 -27.10 10.15
C ASN A 73 -1.71 -26.30 9.87
N GLN A 74 -1.24 -25.48 10.82
CA GLN A 74 0.04 -24.77 10.70
C GLN A 74 1.22 -25.74 10.71
N ARG A 75 1.23 -26.76 11.58
CA ARG A 75 2.25 -27.84 11.57
C ARG A 75 2.24 -28.61 10.26
N LYS A 76 1.06 -28.93 9.72
CA LYS A 76 0.89 -29.59 8.41
C LYS A 76 1.44 -28.71 7.29
N LEU A 77 1.17 -27.42 7.31
CA LEU A 77 1.69 -26.45 6.33
C LEU A 77 3.22 -26.35 6.39
N ALA A 78 3.80 -26.28 7.58
CA ALA A 78 5.25 -26.20 7.78
C ALA A 78 6.02 -27.45 7.31
N ARG A 79 5.36 -28.62 7.28
CA ARG A 79 5.95 -29.87 6.79
C ARG A 79 5.98 -29.99 5.26
N VAL A 80 5.32 -29.10 4.53
CA VAL A 80 5.33 -29.10 3.06
C VAL A 80 6.65 -28.49 2.56
N ARG A 81 7.56 -29.32 2.04
CA ARG A 81 8.84 -28.87 1.46
C ARG A 81 8.60 -28.13 0.12
N PRO A 82 9.23 -26.97 -0.12
CA PRO A 82 9.25 -26.33 -1.42
C PRO A 82 10.27 -27.06 -2.32
N GLY A 83 9.86 -28.09 -3.07
CA GLY A 83 10.82 -28.72 -4.01
C GLY A 83 10.51 -30.05 -4.68
N SER A 84 9.37 -30.71 -4.49
CA SER A 84 9.07 -31.95 -5.24
C SER A 84 8.05 -31.67 -6.36
N PRO A 85 8.46 -31.60 -7.65
CA PRO A 85 7.57 -31.19 -8.74
C PRO A 85 6.62 -32.30 -9.24
N ALA A 86 6.70 -33.53 -8.73
CA ALA A 86 6.14 -34.68 -9.44
C ALA A 86 4.83 -35.27 -8.88
N GLN A 87 4.32 -34.87 -7.71
CA GLN A 87 3.04 -35.41 -7.20
C GLN A 87 2.43 -34.51 -6.10
N GLY A 88 1.37 -33.75 -6.40
CA GLY A 88 0.48 -33.20 -5.36
C GLY A 88 0.22 -31.68 -5.32
N SER A 89 0.15 -30.98 -6.45
CA SER A 89 -0.24 -29.55 -6.45
C SER A 89 -1.62 -29.29 -5.81
N SER A 90 -2.58 -30.20 -6.01
CA SER A 90 -3.93 -30.11 -5.44
C SER A 90 -3.98 -30.35 -3.92
N SER A 91 -3.19 -31.30 -3.40
CA SER A 91 -3.16 -31.62 -1.98
C SER A 91 -2.50 -30.51 -1.17
N GLN A 92 -1.39 -29.93 -1.66
CA GLN A 92 -0.71 -28.79 -1.04
C GLN A 92 -1.60 -27.54 -1.01
N HIS A 93 -2.30 -27.25 -2.11
CA HIS A 93 -3.27 -26.16 -2.17
C HIS A 93 -4.39 -26.36 -1.13
N SER A 94 -4.90 -27.58 -1.01
CA SER A 94 -5.96 -27.90 -0.04
C SER A 94 -5.51 -27.76 1.42
N VAL A 95 -4.27 -28.13 1.76
CA VAL A 95 -3.71 -27.99 3.12
C VAL A 95 -3.52 -26.52 3.48
N ARG A 96 -2.95 -25.75 2.56
CA ARG A 96 -2.78 -24.30 2.68
C ARG A 96 -4.11 -23.58 2.90
N GLN A 97 -5.12 -23.90 2.09
CA GLN A 97 -6.44 -23.30 2.22
C GLN A 97 -7.11 -23.64 3.57
N ARG A 98 -6.94 -24.87 4.08
CA ARG A 98 -7.45 -25.24 5.41
C ARG A 98 -6.76 -24.46 6.53
N ALA A 99 -5.43 -24.33 6.48
CA ALA A 99 -4.65 -23.55 7.45
C ALA A 99 -5.11 -22.09 7.51
N LEU A 100 -5.27 -21.47 6.33
CA LEU A 100 -5.76 -20.09 6.22
C LEU A 100 -7.17 -19.96 6.78
N ARG A 101 -8.11 -20.84 6.39
CA ARG A 101 -9.50 -20.78 6.89
C ARG A 101 -9.59 -20.96 8.39
N SER A 102 -8.82 -21.88 8.98
CA SER A 102 -8.81 -22.06 10.44
C SER A 102 -8.25 -20.83 11.15
N LEU A 103 -7.16 -20.26 10.63
CA LEU A 103 -6.53 -19.08 11.20
C LEU A 103 -7.43 -17.85 11.07
N GLU A 104 -8.06 -17.67 9.92
CA GLU A 104 -9.03 -16.62 9.66
C GLU A 104 -10.18 -16.69 10.67
N ARG A 105 -10.79 -17.87 10.85
CA ARG A 105 -11.86 -18.06 11.84
C ARG A 105 -11.43 -17.68 13.25
N TYR A 106 -10.25 -18.12 13.67
CA TYR A 106 -9.70 -17.77 14.97
C TYR A 106 -9.51 -16.25 15.10
N PHE A 107 -8.92 -15.62 14.09
CA PHE A 107 -8.66 -14.20 14.10
C PHE A 107 -9.94 -13.35 14.08
N TYR A 108 -11.00 -13.78 13.38
CA TYR A 108 -12.30 -13.11 13.43
C TYR A 108 -12.95 -13.18 14.82
N LEU A 109 -12.67 -14.21 15.63
CA LEU A 109 -13.13 -14.25 17.01
C LEU A 109 -12.41 -13.19 17.86
N ILE A 110 -11.12 -12.95 17.61
CA ILE A 110 -10.35 -11.88 18.26
C ILE A 110 -10.92 -10.51 17.88
N LEU A 111 -11.11 -10.26 16.59
CA LEU A 111 -11.72 -9.01 16.12
C LEU A 111 -13.14 -8.81 16.67
N PHE A 112 -13.95 -9.87 16.69
CA PHE A 112 -15.30 -9.80 17.23
C PHE A 112 -15.30 -9.52 18.73
N ASN A 113 -14.39 -10.13 19.49
CA ASN A 113 -14.28 -9.84 20.92
C ASN A 113 -13.83 -8.39 21.16
N TYR A 114 -12.91 -7.87 20.35
CA TYR A 114 -12.54 -6.46 20.44
C TYR A 114 -13.72 -5.53 20.12
N TYR A 115 -14.49 -5.85 19.08
CA TYR A 115 -15.76 -5.19 18.79
C TYR A 115 -16.72 -5.20 19.99
N LEU A 116 -16.83 -6.31 20.73
CA LEU A 116 -17.67 -6.36 21.93
C LEU A 116 -17.18 -5.39 23.01
N HIS A 117 -15.87 -5.29 23.26
CA HIS A 117 -15.33 -4.32 24.23
C HIS A 117 -15.72 -2.88 23.89
N GLU A 118 -15.72 -2.52 22.61
CA GLU A 118 -16.07 -1.16 22.19
C GLU A 118 -17.58 -0.93 22.04
N GLN A 119 -18.31 -1.88 21.49
CA GLN A 119 -19.70 -1.69 21.06
C GLN A 119 -20.73 -2.22 22.06
N TYR A 120 -20.36 -3.14 22.97
CA TYR A 120 -21.29 -3.60 24.01
C TYR A 120 -21.72 -2.45 24.95
N PRO A 121 -20.81 -1.58 25.45
CA PRO A 121 -21.21 -0.41 26.25
C PRO A 121 -22.04 0.61 25.48
N LEU A 122 -21.93 0.60 24.14
CA LEU A 122 -22.63 1.50 23.22
C LEU A 122 -23.91 0.88 22.63
N ALA A 123 -24.41 -0.21 23.23
CA ALA A 123 -25.59 -0.93 22.77
C ALA A 123 -25.57 -1.28 21.27
N PHE A 124 -24.39 -1.62 20.75
CA PHE A 124 -24.16 -1.99 19.35
C PHE A 124 -24.58 -0.90 18.33
N ALA A 125 -24.25 0.36 18.63
CA ALA A 125 -24.49 1.49 17.73
C ALA A 125 -23.95 1.25 16.29
N LEU A 126 -22.85 0.52 16.15
CA LEU A 126 -22.37 0.01 14.87
C LEU A 126 -22.51 -1.51 14.81
N SER A 127 -22.86 -2.04 13.64
CA SER A 127 -22.73 -3.47 13.37
C SER A 127 -21.24 -3.85 13.25
N PHE A 128 -20.91 -5.13 13.48
CA PHE A 128 -19.54 -5.62 13.34
C PHE A 128 -18.90 -5.29 11.98
N SER A 129 -19.66 -5.39 10.88
CA SER A 129 -19.16 -5.07 9.54
C SER A 129 -18.83 -3.59 9.36
N ARG A 130 -19.70 -2.69 9.86
CA ARG A 130 -19.47 -1.24 9.80
C ARG A 130 -18.31 -0.82 10.71
N TRP A 131 -18.29 -1.35 11.92
CA TRP A 131 -17.20 -1.14 12.87
C TRP A 131 -15.85 -1.60 12.28
N LEU A 132 -15.79 -2.77 11.66
CA LEU A 132 -14.54 -3.27 11.08
C LEU A 132 -14.07 -2.40 9.91
N CYS A 133 -14.98 -1.88 9.07
CA CYS A 133 -14.61 -0.95 8.01
C CYS A 133 -14.06 0.37 8.55
N ALA A 134 -14.55 0.84 9.69
CA ALA A 134 -14.04 2.04 10.38
C ALA A 134 -12.68 1.83 11.08
N HIS A 135 -12.17 0.59 11.11
CA HIS A 135 -10.86 0.22 11.65
C HIS A 135 -9.98 -0.38 10.55
N PRO A 136 -9.54 0.41 9.56
CA PRO A 136 -8.80 -0.08 8.40
C PRO A 136 -7.52 -0.82 8.78
N GLU A 137 -6.83 -0.39 9.86
CA GLU A 137 -5.64 -1.06 10.37
C GLU A 137 -5.92 -2.51 10.81
N LEU A 138 -7.11 -2.78 11.35
CA LEU A 138 -7.56 -4.12 11.73
C LEU A 138 -8.12 -4.88 10.54
N TYR A 139 -8.84 -4.20 9.66
CA TYR A 139 -9.50 -4.81 8.52
C TYR A 139 -8.52 -5.35 7.48
N ARG A 140 -7.32 -4.76 7.41
CA ARG A 140 -6.21 -5.25 6.58
C ARG A 140 -5.49 -6.46 7.17
N LEU A 141 -5.50 -6.70 8.48
CA LEU A 141 -4.76 -7.83 9.08
C LEU A 141 -5.18 -9.21 8.52
N PRO A 142 -6.49 -9.55 8.40
CA PRO A 142 -6.91 -10.80 7.77
C PRO A 142 -6.55 -10.88 6.28
N VAL A 143 -6.38 -9.74 5.62
CA VAL A 143 -5.93 -9.66 4.22
C VAL A 143 -4.45 -10.01 4.11
N THR A 144 -3.64 -9.58 5.08
CA THR A 144 -2.21 -9.90 5.18
C THR A 144 -1.91 -11.32 5.69
N LEU A 145 -2.94 -12.16 5.90
CA LEU A 145 -2.80 -13.59 6.10
C LEU A 145 -2.26 -14.22 4.81
N SER A 146 -0.97 -14.02 4.56
CA SER A 146 -0.30 -14.50 3.37
C SER A 146 -0.59 -15.97 3.20
N SER A 147 -1.08 -16.31 2.01
CA SER A 147 -1.27 -17.69 1.67
C SER A 147 0.10 -18.42 1.67
N ALA A 148 1.22 -17.73 1.42
CA ALA A 148 2.57 -18.29 1.48
C ALA A 148 3.22 -17.94 2.82
N GLY A 149 3.79 -18.95 3.51
CA GLY A 149 4.68 -18.69 4.65
C GLY A 149 5.94 -17.90 4.24
N PRO A 150 6.78 -17.47 5.19
CA PRO A 150 8.04 -16.81 4.89
C PRO A 150 8.86 -17.69 3.95
N LEU A 151 9.02 -17.27 2.69
CA LEU A 151 9.88 -17.95 1.74
C LEU A 151 11.31 -17.50 2.00
N ALA A 152 12.24 -18.43 2.12
CA ALA A 152 13.64 -18.08 2.27
C ALA A 152 14.11 -17.27 1.03
N PRO A 153 15.01 -16.28 1.19
CA PRO A 153 15.54 -15.51 0.06
C PRO A 153 16.08 -16.39 -1.08
N GLY A 154 16.70 -17.54 -0.75
CA GLY A 154 17.16 -18.53 -1.72
C GLY A 154 16.03 -19.18 -2.53
N ASP A 155 14.86 -19.44 -1.93
CA ASP A 155 13.70 -20.00 -2.63
C ASP A 155 13.07 -18.99 -3.59
N LEU A 156 13.10 -17.70 -3.23
CA LEU A 156 12.59 -16.62 -4.07
C LEU A 156 13.51 -16.41 -5.28
N ILE A 157 14.82 -16.39 -5.07
CA ILE A 157 15.81 -16.27 -6.15
C ILE A 157 15.77 -17.51 -7.06
N ALA A 158 15.72 -18.72 -6.50
CA ALA A 158 15.65 -19.97 -7.26
C ALA A 158 14.39 -20.08 -8.15
N LYS A 159 13.30 -19.39 -7.78
CA LYS A 159 12.07 -19.27 -8.59
C LYS A 159 12.17 -18.24 -9.72
N GLY A 160 13.33 -17.58 -9.90
CA GLY A 160 13.53 -16.56 -10.93
C GLY A 160 12.81 -15.24 -10.61
N CYS A 161 12.56 -14.95 -9.33
CA CYS A 161 11.83 -13.75 -8.93
C CYS A 161 12.66 -12.46 -9.10
N LEU A 162 13.99 -12.51 -9.14
CA LEU A 162 14.80 -11.30 -9.34
C LEU A 162 14.86 -10.94 -10.83
N GLY A 163 14.25 -9.83 -11.22
CA GLY A 163 14.23 -9.38 -12.62
C GLY A 163 14.69 -7.94 -12.79
N ALA A 164 15.43 -7.66 -13.86
CA ALA A 164 15.91 -6.31 -14.20
C ALA A 164 14.75 -5.34 -14.48
N ASP A 165 14.86 -4.11 -13.98
CA ASP A 165 13.80 -3.10 -14.07
C ASP A 165 13.72 -2.44 -15.46
N ASP A 166 14.85 -2.33 -16.16
CA ASP A 166 14.98 -1.70 -17.49
C ASP A 166 14.05 -2.31 -18.56
N LEU A 167 13.60 -3.54 -18.35
CA LEU A 167 12.69 -4.25 -19.26
C LEU A 167 11.20 -3.92 -19.05
N ILE A 168 10.85 -3.19 -17.98
CA ILE A 168 9.45 -2.93 -17.59
C ILE A 168 9.09 -1.45 -17.73
N SER A 169 10.03 -0.54 -17.49
CA SER A 169 9.74 0.90 -17.42
C SER A 169 9.63 1.53 -18.80
N LEU A 170 8.40 1.73 -19.30
CA LEU A 170 8.15 2.52 -20.50
C LEU A 170 8.57 3.98 -20.25
N ASP A 171 9.52 4.49 -21.05
CA ASP A 171 9.97 5.87 -21.00
C ASP A 171 9.05 6.79 -21.81
N ALA A 172 7.91 7.11 -21.20
CA ALA A 172 6.86 7.93 -21.79
C ALA A 172 7.35 9.36 -22.10
N LEU A 173 8.29 9.89 -21.30
CA LEU A 173 8.86 11.24 -21.46
C LEU A 173 10.16 11.29 -22.26
N SER A 174 10.64 10.15 -22.76
CA SER A 174 11.91 10.07 -23.51
C SER A 174 13.13 10.63 -22.75
N THR A 175 13.14 10.54 -21.41
CA THR A 175 14.19 11.14 -20.58
C THR A 175 15.41 10.24 -20.39
N ILE A 176 15.37 8.97 -20.82
CA ILE A 176 16.52 8.06 -20.71
C ILE A 176 17.75 8.64 -21.39
N ARG A 177 17.59 9.30 -22.55
CA ARG A 177 18.73 9.85 -23.30
C ARG A 177 19.44 10.98 -22.57
N GLU A 178 18.71 11.77 -21.79
CA GLU A 178 19.23 12.96 -21.12
C GLU A 178 19.65 12.67 -19.68
N MET A 179 18.86 11.87 -18.97
CA MET A 179 18.99 11.65 -17.52
C MET A 179 19.40 10.22 -17.16
N ASP A 180 19.55 9.33 -18.14
CA ASP A 180 19.84 7.90 -17.95
C ASP A 180 18.75 7.16 -17.14
N VAL A 181 17.54 7.73 -17.10
CA VAL A 181 16.37 7.15 -16.42
C VAL A 181 15.08 7.56 -17.10
N ALA A 182 14.08 6.68 -17.03
CA ALA A 182 12.76 6.94 -17.58
C ALA A 182 11.95 7.95 -16.75
N ASN A 183 11.08 8.68 -17.43
CA ASN A 183 10.04 9.53 -16.84
C ASN A 183 10.53 10.58 -15.81
N PHE A 184 11.77 11.08 -15.94
CA PHE A 184 12.27 12.18 -15.11
C PHE A 184 11.54 13.48 -15.46
N ARG A 185 10.92 14.13 -14.48
CA ARG A 185 10.19 15.40 -14.67
C ARG A 185 10.20 16.26 -13.42
N ARG A 186 9.80 17.52 -13.59
CA ARG A 186 9.69 18.53 -12.54
C ARG A 186 8.31 19.19 -12.60
N VAL A 187 7.68 19.40 -11.45
CA VAL A 187 6.47 20.24 -11.36
C VAL A 187 6.82 21.70 -11.65
N SER A 188 6.04 22.34 -12.51
CA SER A 188 6.25 23.74 -12.90
C SER A 188 6.40 24.65 -11.67
N ARG A 189 7.46 25.47 -11.65
CA ARG A 189 7.78 26.46 -10.60
C ARG A 189 7.97 25.90 -9.17
N MET A 190 7.93 24.60 -8.96
CA MET A 190 8.16 23.97 -7.65
C MET A 190 9.43 23.12 -7.67
N PRO A 191 10.12 22.95 -6.53
CA PRO A 191 11.27 22.06 -6.42
C PRO A 191 10.81 20.61 -6.18
N ILE A 192 9.81 20.15 -6.92
CA ILE A 192 9.23 18.79 -6.81
C ILE A 192 9.51 18.04 -8.11
N TYR A 193 10.08 16.84 -7.99
CA TYR A 193 10.55 16.04 -9.09
C TYR A 193 10.04 14.60 -8.98
N GLY A 194 9.91 13.92 -10.12
CA GLY A 194 9.53 12.52 -10.20
C GLY A 194 10.34 11.78 -11.22
N THR A 195 10.61 10.49 -10.98
CA THR A 195 11.36 9.63 -11.91
C THR A 195 11.04 8.14 -11.72
N ALA A 196 11.39 7.32 -12.71
CA ALA A 196 11.50 5.87 -12.55
C ALA A 196 12.67 5.50 -11.63
N GLN A 197 12.87 4.21 -11.38
CA GLN A 197 13.96 3.74 -10.52
C GLN A 197 15.31 4.05 -11.19
N PRO A 198 16.16 4.92 -10.62
CA PRO A 198 17.47 5.20 -11.20
C PRO A 198 18.51 4.15 -10.76
N SER A 199 19.50 3.93 -11.61
CA SER A 199 20.80 3.35 -11.22
C SER A 199 21.66 4.40 -10.50
N ALA A 200 22.76 3.99 -9.87
CA ALA A 200 23.72 4.88 -9.20
C ALA A 200 24.29 5.93 -10.16
N LYS A 201 24.52 5.54 -11.42
CA LYS A 201 24.96 6.46 -12.49
C LYS A 201 23.90 7.52 -12.79
N ALA A 202 22.65 7.09 -13.03
CA ALA A 202 21.54 8.00 -13.31
C ALA A 202 21.26 8.92 -12.11
N LEU A 203 21.33 8.39 -10.89
CA LEU A 203 21.19 9.14 -9.65
C LEU A 203 22.27 10.23 -9.54
N GLY A 204 23.53 9.92 -9.84
CA GLY A 204 24.60 10.92 -9.92
C GLY A 204 24.32 12.04 -10.93
N SER A 205 23.84 11.69 -12.13
CA SER A 205 23.45 12.67 -13.16
C SER A 205 22.30 13.58 -12.70
N ILE A 206 21.29 13.01 -12.04
CA ILE A 206 20.15 13.76 -11.48
C ILE A 206 20.63 14.71 -10.38
N LEU A 207 21.46 14.24 -9.45
CA LEU A 207 21.95 15.10 -8.38
C LEU A 207 22.77 16.27 -8.94
N ALA A 208 23.66 16.02 -9.90
CA ALA A 208 24.39 17.07 -10.59
C ALA A 208 23.47 18.09 -11.28
N TYR A 209 22.38 17.62 -11.91
CA TYR A 209 21.36 18.48 -12.51
C TYR A 209 20.62 19.33 -11.45
N LEU A 210 20.26 18.75 -10.31
CA LEU A 210 19.51 19.40 -9.25
C LEU A 210 20.34 20.46 -8.51
N THR A 211 21.64 20.21 -8.34
CA THR A 211 22.57 21.11 -7.65
C THR A 211 23.29 22.08 -8.58
N ASP A 212 22.91 22.13 -9.88
CA ASP A 212 23.59 22.97 -10.85
C ASP A 212 23.43 24.48 -10.56
N ALA A 213 24.15 25.31 -11.30
CA ALA A 213 24.10 26.76 -11.14
C ALA A 213 22.73 27.40 -11.46
N LYS A 214 21.81 26.67 -12.12
CA LYS A 214 20.47 27.17 -12.48
C LYS A 214 19.44 26.85 -11.39
N ARG A 215 19.48 25.64 -10.82
CA ARG A 215 18.50 25.12 -9.85
C ARG A 215 18.96 25.36 -8.42
N LYS A 216 20.26 25.26 -8.15
CA LYS A 216 20.93 25.59 -6.88
C LYS A 216 20.29 24.93 -5.66
N LEU A 217 19.77 23.71 -5.80
CA LEU A 217 19.21 22.99 -4.65
C LEU A 217 20.35 22.60 -3.70
N GLN A 218 20.29 23.09 -2.46
CA GLN A 218 21.26 22.73 -1.42
C GLN A 218 20.83 21.49 -0.65
N GLN A 219 19.52 21.33 -0.45
CA GLN A 219 18.91 20.18 0.21
C GLN A 219 18.06 19.41 -0.81
N VAL A 220 18.26 18.10 -0.88
CA VAL A 220 17.51 17.18 -1.73
C VAL A 220 17.03 16.02 -0.89
N VAL A 221 15.72 15.89 -0.77
CA VAL A 221 15.06 14.77 -0.10
C VAL A 221 14.57 13.81 -1.17
N TRP A 222 15.14 12.60 -1.19
CA TRP A 222 14.75 11.54 -2.08
C TRP A 222 13.83 10.55 -1.37
N VAL A 223 12.65 10.30 -1.93
CA VAL A 223 11.66 9.36 -1.40
C VAL A 223 11.45 8.23 -2.39
N ASN A 224 11.91 7.03 -2.04
CA ASN A 224 11.64 5.82 -2.80
C ASN A 224 10.32 5.19 -2.33
N LEU A 225 9.38 5.04 -3.26
CA LEU A 225 8.00 4.62 -3.00
C LEU A 225 7.77 3.11 -3.14
N ARG A 226 8.84 2.32 -3.28
CA ARG A 226 8.74 0.92 -3.68
C ARG A 226 8.49 -0.01 -2.51
N GLU A 227 7.40 -0.79 -2.61
CA GLU A 227 7.11 -1.91 -1.71
C GLU A 227 7.83 -3.21 -2.09
N GLU A 228 8.51 -3.23 -3.24
CA GLU A 228 9.34 -4.36 -3.68
C GLU A 228 10.78 -4.18 -3.18
N ALA A 229 11.48 -5.27 -2.85
CA ALA A 229 12.91 -5.22 -2.58
C ALA A 229 13.70 -4.92 -3.87
N VAL A 230 14.61 -3.95 -3.82
CA VAL A 230 15.39 -3.46 -4.96
C VAL A 230 16.88 -3.54 -4.67
N LEU A 231 17.63 -4.08 -5.62
CA LEU A 231 19.09 -4.13 -5.60
C LEU A 231 19.64 -3.49 -6.86
N GLU A 232 20.79 -2.84 -6.75
CA GLU A 232 21.59 -2.48 -7.90
C GLU A 232 22.67 -3.52 -8.12
N CYS A 233 22.67 -4.14 -9.30
CA CYS A 233 23.63 -5.15 -9.68
C CYS A 233 24.25 -4.82 -11.04
N ASP A 234 25.59 -4.75 -11.10
CA ASP A 234 26.35 -4.44 -12.32
C ASP A 234 25.85 -3.17 -13.05
N GLY A 235 25.51 -2.15 -12.27
CA GLY A 235 25.02 -0.85 -12.76
C GLY A 235 23.57 -0.84 -13.25
N ARG A 236 22.79 -1.91 -12.97
CA ARG A 236 21.36 -2.01 -13.31
C ARG A 236 20.51 -2.35 -12.10
N THR A 237 19.31 -1.80 -12.01
CA THR A 237 18.42 -2.12 -10.89
C THR A 237 17.60 -3.38 -11.16
N HIS A 238 17.43 -4.18 -10.11
CA HIS A 238 16.76 -5.45 -10.12
C HIS A 238 15.78 -5.52 -8.97
N SER A 239 14.58 -6.03 -9.25
CA SER A 239 13.52 -6.10 -8.27
C SER A 239 13.09 -7.53 -8.02
N LEU A 240 12.76 -7.82 -6.76
CA LEU A 240 12.15 -9.10 -6.41
C LEU A 240 10.66 -9.10 -6.78
N ARG A 241 10.32 -9.86 -7.82
CA ARG A 241 8.97 -10.08 -8.36
C ARG A 241 8.35 -11.32 -7.72
N GLY A 242 7.39 -11.14 -6.83
CA GLY A 242 6.69 -12.26 -6.20
C GLY A 242 5.76 -11.80 -5.10
N PRO A 243 5.04 -12.73 -4.45
CA PRO A 243 4.22 -12.42 -3.29
C PRO A 243 5.13 -12.09 -2.11
N ALA A 244 5.67 -10.88 -2.08
CA ALA A 244 6.29 -10.32 -0.88
C ALA A 244 5.15 -9.91 0.07
N SER A 245 5.30 -10.25 1.35
CA SER A 245 4.42 -9.70 2.38
C SER A 245 4.62 -8.19 2.43
N PRO A 246 3.55 -7.38 2.45
CA PRO A 246 3.70 -5.96 2.65
C PRO A 246 4.45 -5.71 3.97
N GLY A 247 5.59 -5.03 3.87
CA GLY A 247 6.50 -4.80 4.99
C GLY A 247 6.62 -3.32 5.31
N THR A 248 7.09 -3.02 6.52
CA THR A 248 7.63 -1.70 6.85
C THR A 248 8.93 -1.47 6.07
N ALA A 249 9.38 -0.22 5.98
CA ALA A 249 10.63 0.14 5.33
C ALA A 249 11.80 -0.72 5.86
N ASP A 250 11.96 -0.80 7.18
CA ASP A 250 13.03 -1.58 7.84
C ASP A 250 13.06 -3.05 7.39
N ARG A 251 11.88 -3.70 7.30
CA ARG A 251 11.80 -5.10 6.87
C ARG A 251 12.20 -5.30 5.41
N LEU A 252 11.92 -4.31 4.55
CA LEU A 252 12.33 -4.36 3.14
C LEU A 252 13.83 -4.13 3.01
N GLU A 253 14.41 -3.20 3.77
CA GLU A 253 15.85 -2.95 3.79
C GLU A 253 16.63 -4.15 4.35
N ASP A 254 16.10 -4.81 5.39
CA ASP A 254 16.62 -6.08 5.91
C ASP A 254 16.58 -7.19 4.84
N LEU A 255 15.46 -7.28 4.09
CA LEU A 255 15.31 -8.24 3.00
C LEU A 255 16.30 -7.95 1.86
N GLU A 256 16.48 -6.70 1.47
CA GLU A 256 17.48 -6.27 0.48
C GLU A 256 18.90 -6.68 0.92
N THR A 257 19.23 -6.47 2.20
CA THR A 257 20.51 -6.89 2.79
C THR A 257 20.69 -8.41 2.74
N GLN A 258 19.67 -9.18 3.09
CA GLN A 258 19.68 -10.64 3.01
C GLN A 258 19.83 -11.16 1.58
N LEU A 259 19.12 -10.55 0.62
CA LEU A 259 19.21 -10.89 -0.80
C LEU A 259 20.62 -10.62 -1.34
N LYS A 260 21.20 -9.46 -1.03
CA LYS A 260 22.58 -9.12 -1.39
C LYS A 260 23.56 -10.14 -0.84
N ALA A 261 23.45 -10.49 0.45
CA ALA A 261 24.32 -11.48 1.08
C ALA A 261 24.22 -12.83 0.38
N HIS A 262 23.01 -13.27 0.02
CA HIS A 262 22.80 -14.52 -0.70
C HIS A 262 23.42 -14.51 -2.11
N LEU A 263 23.26 -13.42 -2.86
CA LEU A 263 23.85 -13.28 -4.21
C LEU A 263 25.38 -13.20 -4.21
N SER A 264 25.98 -12.90 -3.06
CA SER A 264 27.43 -12.78 -2.89
C SER A 264 28.13 -14.12 -2.57
N VAL A 265 27.38 -15.16 -2.19
CA VAL A 265 27.94 -16.47 -1.79
C VAL A 265 28.18 -17.36 -3.02
N PRO A 266 29.35 -18.04 -3.15
CA PRO A 266 29.59 -19.01 -4.21
C PRO A 266 28.65 -20.23 -4.07
N PRO A 267 28.06 -20.75 -5.17
CA PRO A 267 27.19 -21.91 -5.08
C PRO A 267 27.96 -23.14 -4.58
N SER A 268 27.50 -23.72 -3.48
CA SER A 268 28.04 -24.97 -2.94
C SER A 268 27.48 -26.16 -3.71
N GLY A 269 28.19 -26.62 -4.75
CA GLY A 269 28.06 -27.96 -5.33
C GLY A 269 26.78 -28.30 -6.13
N ALA A 270 26.98 -28.71 -7.38
CA ALA A 270 26.14 -29.51 -8.29
C ALA A 270 24.59 -29.37 -8.29
N GLU A 271 24.09 -28.98 -9.47
CA GLU A 271 22.69 -29.11 -9.96
C GLU A 271 21.63 -28.14 -9.40
N GLY A 272 21.79 -26.86 -9.72
CA GLY A 272 20.70 -25.87 -9.68
C GLY A 272 20.73 -24.94 -10.89
N PRO A 273 19.61 -24.31 -11.28
CA PRO A 273 19.59 -23.34 -12.38
C PRO A 273 20.61 -22.23 -12.10
N ARG A 274 21.47 -21.96 -13.08
CA ARG A 274 22.60 -21.02 -12.97
C ARG A 274 22.08 -19.63 -12.62
N THR A 275 22.10 -19.25 -11.34
CA THR A 275 21.89 -17.86 -10.92
C THR A 275 22.99 -17.00 -11.52
N HIS A 276 22.60 -15.97 -12.27
CA HIS A 276 23.55 -15.03 -12.88
C HIS A 276 24.41 -14.42 -11.78
N ARG A 277 25.75 -14.53 -11.90
CA ARG A 277 26.68 -13.96 -10.92
C ARG A 277 26.89 -12.49 -11.23
N PHE A 278 26.55 -11.61 -10.30
CA PHE A 278 26.84 -10.19 -10.40
C PHE A 278 28.27 -9.91 -9.91
N GLN A 279 28.98 -8.99 -10.55
CA GLN A 279 30.30 -8.53 -10.08
C GLN A 279 30.16 -7.56 -8.92
N THR A 280 29.12 -6.73 -8.97
CA THR A 280 28.77 -5.73 -7.97
C THR A 280 27.29 -5.90 -7.60
N CYS A 281 26.98 -5.77 -6.31
CA CYS A 281 25.61 -5.83 -5.81
C CYS A 281 25.49 -4.92 -4.59
N LEU A 282 24.61 -3.92 -4.66
CA LEU A 282 24.39 -2.92 -3.61
C LEU A 282 22.90 -2.84 -3.29
N THR A 283 22.58 -2.58 -2.01
CA THR A 283 21.22 -2.17 -1.65
C THR A 283 21.00 -0.70 -2.04
N MET A 284 19.75 -0.27 -2.17
CA MET A 284 19.49 1.13 -2.46
C MET A 284 20.02 2.05 -1.35
N GLN A 285 19.92 1.64 -0.09
CA GLN A 285 20.48 2.38 1.04
C GLN A 285 21.99 2.59 0.91
N GLU A 286 22.73 1.59 0.43
CA GLU A 286 24.18 1.72 0.17
C GLU A 286 24.46 2.65 -1.00
N VAL A 287 23.70 2.56 -2.10
CA VAL A 287 23.83 3.45 -3.27
C VAL A 287 23.65 4.91 -2.85
N PHE A 288 22.60 5.22 -2.08
CA PHE A 288 22.37 6.59 -1.58
C PHE A 288 23.45 7.03 -0.60
N SER A 289 23.87 6.15 0.32
CA SER A 289 24.92 6.45 1.31
C SER A 289 26.27 6.78 0.67
N GLN A 290 26.63 6.11 -0.43
CA GLN A 290 27.86 6.40 -1.18
C GLN A 290 27.83 7.80 -1.81
N LEU A 291 26.65 8.25 -2.26
CA LEU A 291 26.49 9.55 -2.92
C LEU A 291 26.31 10.71 -1.94
N SER A 292 25.89 10.45 -0.70
CA SER A 292 25.80 11.46 0.37
C SER A 292 27.15 12.12 0.67
N GLY A 293 28.28 11.43 0.45
CA GLY A 293 29.62 12.03 0.62
C GLY A 293 29.91 13.16 -0.39
N ALA A 294 29.47 13.00 -1.64
CA ALA A 294 29.59 14.02 -2.69
C ALA A 294 28.47 15.06 -2.63
N HIS A 295 27.32 14.72 -2.03
CA HIS A 295 26.14 15.58 -1.91
C HIS A 295 25.65 15.60 -0.44
N PRO A 296 26.27 16.41 0.45
CA PRO A 296 25.95 16.41 1.88
C PRO A 296 24.49 16.77 2.21
N GLY A 297 23.79 17.46 1.31
CA GLY A 297 22.37 17.80 1.46
C GLY A 297 21.40 16.72 0.97
N LEU A 298 21.88 15.54 0.56
CA LEU A 298 21.05 14.42 0.12
C LEU A 298 20.55 13.61 1.33
N THR A 299 19.22 13.54 1.48
CA THR A 299 18.56 12.65 2.45
C THR A 299 17.72 11.61 1.72
N TYR A 300 17.81 10.34 2.12
CA TYR A 300 17.05 9.23 1.53
C TYR A 300 15.98 8.71 2.50
N HIS A 301 14.77 8.49 1.99
CA HIS A 301 13.66 7.86 2.69
C HIS A 301 13.05 6.74 1.84
N ARG A 302 12.63 5.65 2.51
CA ARG A 302 11.87 4.55 1.92
C ARG A 302 10.45 4.55 2.50
N ILE A 303 9.44 4.76 1.65
CA ILE A 303 8.02 4.71 2.01
C ILE A 303 7.34 3.68 1.10
N PRO A 304 7.10 2.44 1.55
CA PRO A 304 6.60 1.36 0.70
C PRO A 304 5.11 1.53 0.37
N VAL A 305 4.82 2.25 -0.71
CA VAL A 305 3.45 2.47 -1.19
C VAL A 305 3.03 1.33 -2.12
N PRO A 306 1.82 0.79 -1.97
CA PRO A 306 1.38 -0.29 -2.82
C PRO A 306 1.20 0.11 -4.29
N ASP A 307 1.60 -0.77 -5.21
CA ASP A 307 1.50 -0.45 -6.63
C ASP A 307 0.04 -0.43 -7.11
N PHE A 308 -0.27 0.50 -8.02
CA PHE A 308 -1.59 0.76 -8.61
C PHE A 308 -2.75 1.13 -7.65
N CYS A 309 -2.65 0.81 -6.37
CA CYS A 309 -3.70 1.00 -5.38
C CYS A 309 -3.69 2.42 -4.81
N ALA A 310 -4.75 2.79 -4.09
CA ALA A 310 -4.68 3.93 -3.19
C ALA A 310 -3.57 3.68 -2.14
N PRO A 311 -2.77 4.70 -1.79
CA PRO A 311 -1.87 4.60 -0.64
C PRO A 311 -2.67 4.32 0.62
N ARG A 312 -2.04 3.67 1.58
CA ARG A 312 -2.62 3.53 2.91
C ARG A 312 -2.64 4.88 3.59
N GLU A 313 -3.52 5.03 4.56
CA GLU A 313 -3.62 6.27 5.33
C GLU A 313 -2.28 6.64 5.99
N GLU A 314 -1.53 5.64 6.48
CA GLU A 314 -0.21 5.84 7.08
C GLU A 314 0.87 6.25 6.07
N ASP A 315 0.67 5.96 4.77
CA ASP A 315 1.59 6.40 3.72
C ASP A 315 1.50 7.92 3.52
N PHE A 316 0.27 8.48 3.60
CA PHE A 316 0.06 9.93 3.58
C PHE A 316 0.70 10.62 4.80
N ASP A 317 0.59 10.01 5.98
CA ASP A 317 1.23 10.52 7.20
C ASP A 317 2.75 10.62 7.04
N GLN A 318 3.37 9.55 6.52
CA GLN A 318 4.82 9.52 6.29
C GLN A 318 5.25 10.55 5.24
N LEU A 319 4.52 10.64 4.11
CA LEU A 319 4.82 11.62 3.06
C LEU A 319 4.72 13.06 3.58
N LEU A 320 3.62 13.39 4.27
CA LEU A 320 3.43 14.73 4.85
C LEU A 320 4.47 15.02 5.94
N GLY A 321 4.81 14.03 6.77
CA GLY A 321 5.84 14.14 7.80
C GLY A 321 7.21 14.48 7.21
N VAL A 322 7.64 13.76 6.17
CA VAL A 322 8.90 14.02 5.45
C VAL A 322 8.91 15.42 4.85
N LEU A 323 7.84 15.82 4.16
CA LEU A 323 7.70 17.15 3.54
C LEU A 323 7.81 18.26 4.60
N ARG A 324 7.04 18.16 5.68
CA ARG A 324 7.03 19.16 6.76
C ARG A 324 8.38 19.26 7.47
N ALA A 325 8.97 18.13 7.83
CA ALA A 325 10.25 18.11 8.55
C ALA A 325 11.38 18.73 7.73
N ALA A 326 11.39 18.49 6.41
CA ALA A 326 12.37 19.07 5.50
C ALA A 326 12.13 20.56 5.25
N LEU A 327 10.89 20.96 4.98
CA LEU A 327 10.53 22.37 4.73
C LEU A 327 10.71 23.26 5.97
N ALA A 328 10.56 22.71 7.17
CA ALA A 328 10.85 23.42 8.42
C ALA A 328 12.35 23.71 8.61
N LYS A 329 13.23 22.88 8.03
CA LYS A 329 14.69 23.09 8.06
C LYS A 329 15.15 24.03 6.95
N ASP A 330 14.68 23.82 5.73
CA ASP A 330 15.01 24.64 4.57
C ASP A 330 13.83 24.73 3.60
N THR A 331 13.29 25.95 3.43
CA THR A 331 12.21 26.23 2.48
C THR A 331 12.64 26.06 1.02
N GLY A 332 13.94 26.03 0.72
CA GLY A 332 14.51 25.74 -0.59
C GLY A 332 14.67 24.25 -0.91
N THR A 333 14.29 23.35 0.01
CA THR A 333 14.47 21.91 -0.17
C THR A 333 13.76 21.38 -1.42
N GLY A 334 14.49 20.62 -2.24
CA GLY A 334 13.93 19.86 -3.34
C GLY A 334 13.51 18.45 -2.95
N PHE A 335 12.42 17.98 -3.53
CA PHE A 335 11.87 16.65 -3.29
C PHE A 335 11.89 15.82 -4.58
N VAL A 336 12.44 14.62 -4.52
CA VAL A 336 12.47 13.68 -5.64
C VAL A 336 11.74 12.41 -5.24
N PHE A 337 10.73 12.04 -6.02
CA PHE A 337 9.95 10.82 -5.80
C PHE A 337 10.28 9.78 -6.87
N SER A 338 10.55 8.53 -6.47
CA SER A 338 10.82 7.44 -7.39
C SER A 338 10.02 6.18 -7.09
N CYS A 339 9.56 5.50 -8.14
CA CYS A 339 9.02 4.13 -8.07
C CYS A 339 9.59 3.29 -9.21
N LEU A 340 9.02 2.12 -9.52
CA LEU A 340 9.51 1.28 -10.63
C LEU A 340 9.54 2.05 -11.96
N SER A 341 8.39 2.57 -12.41
CA SER A 341 8.24 3.21 -13.73
C SER A 341 8.21 4.74 -13.70
N GLY A 342 8.10 5.37 -12.53
CA GLY A 342 7.97 6.83 -12.43
C GLY A 342 6.58 7.38 -12.78
N GLN A 343 5.59 6.49 -12.90
CA GLN A 343 4.20 6.83 -13.24
C GLN A 343 3.33 6.79 -11.98
N GLY A 344 2.52 5.75 -11.76
CA GLY A 344 1.46 5.72 -10.73
C GLY A 344 1.85 6.20 -9.32
N ARG A 345 2.76 5.49 -8.63
CA ARG A 345 3.21 5.84 -7.26
C ARG A 345 3.89 7.21 -7.23
N THR A 346 4.81 7.47 -8.15
CA THR A 346 5.53 8.74 -8.26
C THR A 346 4.59 9.93 -8.48
N THR A 347 3.69 9.86 -9.46
CA THR A 347 2.68 10.91 -9.72
C THR A 347 1.82 11.14 -8.48
N MET A 348 1.38 10.08 -7.79
CA MET A 348 0.61 10.21 -6.56
C MET A 348 1.37 11.02 -5.50
N ALA A 349 2.62 10.64 -5.20
CA ALA A 349 3.41 11.34 -4.19
C ALA A 349 3.74 12.80 -4.60
N MET A 350 3.94 13.05 -5.89
CA MET A 350 4.09 14.41 -6.42
C MET A 350 2.84 15.25 -6.19
N VAL A 351 1.64 14.71 -6.42
CA VAL A 351 0.36 15.41 -6.16
C VAL A 351 0.20 15.70 -4.66
N VAL A 352 0.51 14.72 -3.79
CA VAL A 352 0.53 14.91 -2.33
C VAL A 352 1.48 16.06 -1.94
N ALA A 353 2.67 16.10 -2.54
CA ALA A 353 3.62 17.18 -2.30
C ALA A 353 3.13 18.53 -2.81
N VAL A 354 2.51 18.60 -3.99
CA VAL A 354 1.94 19.85 -4.53
C VAL A 354 0.85 20.39 -3.62
N LEU A 355 -0.09 19.55 -3.19
CA LEU A 355 -1.16 19.95 -2.27
C LEU A 355 -0.58 20.47 -0.95
N ALA A 356 0.36 19.74 -0.34
CA ALA A 356 1.03 20.19 0.88
C ALA A 356 1.76 21.53 0.67
N PHE A 357 2.43 21.72 -0.47
CA PHE A 357 3.09 22.98 -0.81
C PHE A 357 2.10 24.15 -0.93
N TRP A 358 0.96 23.96 -1.60
CA TRP A 358 -0.08 25.00 -1.69
C TRP A 358 -0.68 25.34 -0.34
N HIS A 359 -0.88 24.34 0.52
CA HIS A 359 -1.33 24.58 1.88
C HIS A 359 -0.32 25.37 2.73
N ILE A 360 0.99 25.16 2.50
CA ILE A 360 2.07 25.85 3.22
C ILE A 360 2.35 27.24 2.64
N ARG A 361 2.31 27.41 1.31
CA ARG A 361 2.79 28.62 0.60
C ARG A 361 1.69 29.47 -0.02
N GLY A 362 0.45 28.96 -0.04
CA GLY A 362 -0.68 29.56 -0.75
C GLY A 362 -1.02 28.80 -2.03
N PHE A 363 -2.32 28.79 -2.35
CA PHE A 363 -2.83 28.23 -3.61
C PHE A 363 -2.54 29.18 -4.78
N PRO A 364 -2.32 28.65 -5.99
CA PRO A 364 -2.24 29.45 -7.19
C PRO A 364 -3.61 30.04 -7.52
N ASP A 365 -3.65 31.15 -8.25
CA ASP A 365 -4.87 31.65 -8.87
C ASP A 365 -5.32 30.65 -9.93
N VAL A 366 -6.24 29.76 -9.57
CA VAL A 366 -6.81 28.78 -10.50
C VAL A 366 -7.76 29.52 -11.43
N VAL A 367 -7.29 29.86 -12.63
CA VAL A 367 -8.11 30.43 -13.69
C VAL A 367 -9.19 29.42 -14.05
N GLU A 368 -10.45 29.87 -14.10
CA GLU A 368 -11.55 29.04 -14.58
C GLU A 368 -11.39 28.84 -16.09
N GLU A 369 -10.88 27.67 -16.48
CA GLU A 369 -11.04 27.22 -17.86
C GLU A 369 -12.46 26.68 -18.03
N GLU A 370 -13.37 27.57 -18.41
CA GLU A 370 -14.70 27.20 -18.89
C GLU A 370 -14.53 26.59 -20.30
N LEU A 371 -14.60 25.26 -20.42
CA LEU A 371 -14.45 24.58 -21.71
C LEU A 371 -15.50 23.49 -21.99
N VAL A 372 -15.73 23.37 -23.30
CA VAL A 372 -16.79 22.73 -24.09
C VAL A 372 -17.29 21.39 -23.54
N SER A 373 -18.60 21.29 -23.33
CA SER A 373 -19.33 20.08 -22.97
C SER A 373 -19.36 19.08 -24.14
N VAL A 374 -18.38 18.17 -24.17
CA VAL A 374 -18.41 16.96 -24.99
C VAL A 374 -19.06 15.80 -24.23
N PRO A 375 -19.71 14.83 -24.94
CA PRO A 375 -20.12 13.58 -24.32
C PRO A 375 -18.93 12.94 -23.62
N ASP A 376 -19.10 12.50 -22.37
CA ASP A 376 -18.06 11.97 -21.46
C ASP A 376 -17.10 12.97 -20.81
N ALA A 377 -17.26 14.28 -21.02
CA ALA A 377 -16.48 15.30 -20.31
C ALA A 377 -16.53 15.16 -18.78
N LYS A 378 -17.63 14.61 -18.24
CA LYS A 378 -17.76 14.39 -16.80
C LYS A 378 -16.68 13.45 -16.24
N PHE A 379 -16.29 12.41 -16.99
CA PHE A 379 -15.32 11.42 -16.50
C PHE A 379 -13.90 11.95 -16.57
N THR A 380 -13.56 12.71 -17.61
CA THR A 380 -12.27 13.41 -17.68
C THR A 380 -12.15 14.51 -16.62
N LYS A 381 -13.28 15.10 -16.20
CA LYS A 381 -13.39 15.98 -15.02
C LYS A 381 -13.38 15.25 -13.68
N GLY A 382 -13.36 13.92 -13.65
CA GLY A 382 -13.41 13.15 -12.41
C GLY A 382 -14.77 13.19 -11.68
N GLU A 383 -15.84 13.56 -12.35
CA GLU A 383 -17.21 13.65 -11.80
C GLU A 383 -17.90 12.28 -11.78
N PHE A 384 -17.24 11.28 -11.21
CA PHE A 384 -17.83 9.97 -10.95
C PHE A 384 -18.86 10.09 -9.81
N GLU A 385 -19.98 9.37 -9.88
CA GLU A 385 -21.04 9.51 -8.85
C GLU A 385 -20.51 9.26 -7.44
N VAL A 386 -19.62 8.27 -7.29
CA VAL A 386 -19.03 7.93 -5.99
C VAL A 386 -18.08 9.03 -5.47
N VAL A 387 -17.37 9.72 -6.36
CA VAL A 387 -16.54 10.88 -5.99
C VAL A 387 -17.43 12.02 -5.56
N MET A 388 -18.52 12.27 -6.29
CA MET A 388 -19.46 13.34 -5.97
C MET A 388 -20.18 13.09 -4.63
N LYS A 389 -20.46 11.84 -4.26
CA LYS A 389 -20.95 11.49 -2.92
C LYS A 389 -19.94 11.89 -1.83
N VAL A 390 -18.64 11.63 -2.03
CA VAL A 390 -17.60 12.07 -1.09
C VAL A 390 -17.53 13.59 -1.03
N VAL A 391 -17.53 14.28 -2.18
CA VAL A 391 -17.56 15.75 -2.26
C VAL A 391 -18.73 16.35 -1.49
N GLN A 392 -19.92 15.76 -1.58
CA GLN A 392 -21.11 16.23 -0.86
C GLN A 392 -21.03 16.04 0.66
N LEU A 393 -20.20 15.11 1.16
CA LEU A 393 -19.97 14.92 2.59
C LEU A 393 -18.95 15.90 3.18
N LEU A 394 -18.13 16.53 2.34
CA LEU A 394 -17.01 17.35 2.78
C LEU A 394 -17.40 18.84 2.85
N PRO A 395 -16.97 19.57 3.89
CA PRO A 395 -17.00 21.02 3.90
C PRO A 395 -16.25 21.56 2.68
N ASP A 396 -16.87 22.47 1.93
CA ASP A 396 -16.32 23.03 0.69
C ASP A 396 -15.81 21.99 -0.31
N GLY A 397 -16.44 20.80 -0.35
CA GLY A 397 -15.91 19.65 -1.10
C GLY A 397 -15.68 19.90 -2.59
N HIS A 398 -16.45 20.79 -3.22
CA HIS A 398 -16.24 21.16 -4.62
C HIS A 398 -14.92 21.91 -4.82
N GLN A 399 -14.59 22.82 -3.90
CA GLN A 399 -13.33 23.54 -3.90
C GLN A 399 -12.16 22.58 -3.62
N VAL A 400 -12.32 21.71 -2.62
CA VAL A 400 -11.33 20.67 -2.30
C VAL A 400 -11.03 19.79 -3.52
N LYS A 401 -12.07 19.34 -4.24
CA LYS A 401 -11.90 18.56 -5.47
C LYS A 401 -11.22 19.38 -6.57
N LYS A 402 -11.65 20.63 -6.80
CA LYS A 402 -11.08 21.53 -7.81
C LYS A 402 -9.57 21.70 -7.63
N GLU A 403 -9.13 21.83 -6.38
CA GLU A 403 -7.71 21.90 -6.04
C GLU A 403 -6.98 20.59 -6.31
N VAL A 404 -7.57 19.43 -6.00
CA VAL A 404 -6.97 18.13 -6.36
C VAL A 404 -6.84 17.99 -7.88
N ASP A 405 -7.85 18.41 -8.63
CA ASP A 405 -7.84 18.39 -10.09
C ASP A 405 -6.73 19.28 -10.64
N ALA A 406 -6.61 20.52 -10.13
CA ALA A 406 -5.54 21.43 -10.51
C ALA A 406 -4.15 20.87 -10.16
N ALA A 407 -4.00 20.15 -9.03
CA ALA A 407 -2.74 19.53 -8.64
C ALA A 407 -2.37 18.37 -9.58
N LEU A 408 -3.36 17.57 -9.99
CA LEU A 408 -3.18 16.52 -11.00
C LEU A 408 -2.76 17.13 -12.33
N ASP A 409 -3.43 18.20 -12.77
CA ASP A 409 -3.11 18.91 -14.01
C ASP A 409 -1.70 19.49 -13.98
N THR A 410 -1.32 20.18 -12.90
CA THR A 410 0.03 20.75 -12.74
C THR A 410 1.14 19.68 -12.81
N VAL A 411 0.89 18.49 -12.25
CA VAL A 411 1.85 17.38 -12.30
C VAL A 411 1.90 16.76 -13.71
N SER A 412 0.76 16.72 -14.41
CA SER A 412 0.60 16.16 -15.75
C SER A 412 0.94 17.12 -16.89
N GLU A 413 0.97 18.45 -16.69
CA GLU A 413 1.33 19.45 -17.72
C GLU A 413 2.70 19.21 -18.36
N THR A 414 3.61 18.60 -17.61
CA THR A 414 4.95 18.23 -18.11
C THR A 414 4.97 16.91 -18.88
N MET A 415 3.81 16.27 -19.00
CA MET A 415 3.58 15.03 -19.73
C MET A 415 2.83 15.37 -21.03
N THR A 416 3.20 14.73 -22.14
CA THR A 416 2.51 14.90 -23.42
C THR A 416 1.07 14.34 -23.33
N PRO A 417 0.15 14.73 -24.22
CA PRO A 417 -1.29 14.42 -24.12
C PRO A 417 -1.69 12.92 -24.13
N MET A 418 -0.72 12.00 -24.20
CA MET A 418 -0.93 10.55 -24.25
C MET A 418 -0.54 9.87 -22.92
N HIS A 419 -0.37 10.62 -21.83
CA HIS A 419 0.29 10.13 -20.61
C HIS A 419 -0.65 9.89 -19.43
N TYR A 420 -0.11 9.22 -18.42
CA TYR A 420 -0.78 8.79 -17.19
C TYR A 420 -1.41 9.98 -16.44
N HIS A 421 -2.68 10.27 -16.72
CA HIS A 421 -3.50 11.22 -15.97
C HIS A 421 -4.58 10.44 -15.20
N LEU A 422 -4.65 10.64 -13.88
CA LEU A 422 -5.43 9.76 -12.99
C LEU A 422 -6.93 9.77 -13.33
N ARG A 423 -7.51 10.93 -13.66
CA ARG A 423 -8.95 11.04 -13.97
C ARG A 423 -9.31 10.27 -15.25
N GLU A 424 -8.44 10.35 -16.26
CA GLU A 424 -8.63 9.67 -17.54
C GLU A 424 -8.40 8.16 -17.44
N ILE A 425 -7.34 7.74 -16.75
CA ILE A 425 -7.01 6.31 -16.68
C ILE A 425 -8.09 5.50 -15.96
N ILE A 426 -8.83 6.09 -15.01
CA ILE A 426 -9.98 5.44 -14.37
C ILE A 426 -10.98 4.95 -15.42
N ILE A 427 -11.46 5.86 -16.27
CA ILE A 427 -12.51 5.54 -17.25
C ILE A 427 -11.94 4.75 -18.44
N CYS A 428 -10.71 5.03 -18.87
CA CYS A 428 -10.05 4.29 -19.94
C CYS A 428 -9.87 2.82 -19.55
N THR A 429 -9.33 2.53 -18.37
CA THR A 429 -9.18 1.15 -17.88
C THR A 429 -10.53 0.46 -17.69
N TYR A 430 -11.56 1.16 -17.20
CA TYR A 430 -12.90 0.59 -17.09
C TYR A 430 -13.46 0.18 -18.46
N ARG A 431 -13.30 1.01 -19.49
CA ARG A 431 -13.80 0.72 -20.85
C ARG A 431 -13.10 -0.48 -21.49
N GLN A 432 -11.82 -0.68 -21.20
CA GLN A 432 -11.07 -1.85 -21.67
C GLN A 432 -11.66 -3.17 -21.17
N VAL A 433 -12.41 -3.19 -20.06
CA VAL A 433 -13.07 -4.41 -19.55
C VAL A 433 -13.97 -5.05 -20.60
N LYS A 434 -14.68 -4.25 -21.42
CA LYS A 434 -15.55 -4.76 -22.49
C LYS A 434 -14.77 -5.36 -23.66
N ALA A 435 -13.52 -4.92 -23.85
CA ALA A 435 -12.62 -5.38 -24.90
C ALA A 435 -11.67 -6.50 -24.42
N ALA A 436 -11.78 -6.93 -23.17
CA ALA A 436 -10.93 -7.96 -22.59
C ALA A 436 -11.11 -9.30 -23.32
N LYS A 437 -10.01 -10.01 -23.54
CA LYS A 437 -9.98 -11.29 -24.28
C LYS A 437 -10.31 -12.48 -23.37
N SER A 438 -10.25 -12.30 -22.06
CA SER A 438 -10.53 -13.33 -21.06
C SER A 438 -11.22 -12.77 -19.83
N GLU A 439 -11.94 -13.63 -19.09
CA GLU A 439 -12.57 -13.27 -17.82
C GLU A 439 -11.53 -12.82 -16.78
N GLN A 440 -10.34 -13.45 -16.77
CA GLN A 440 -9.26 -13.06 -15.87
C GLN A 440 -8.72 -11.66 -16.18
N GLU A 441 -8.57 -11.31 -17.46
CA GLU A 441 -8.18 -9.97 -17.90
C GLU A 441 -9.28 -8.95 -17.57
N ALA A 442 -10.55 -9.27 -17.84
CA ALA A 442 -11.68 -8.42 -17.49
C ALA A 442 -11.74 -8.14 -15.97
N ARG A 443 -11.53 -9.19 -15.15
CA ARG A 443 -11.46 -9.10 -13.68
C ARG A 443 -10.29 -8.21 -13.24
N ARG A 444 -9.10 -8.37 -13.83
CA ARG A 444 -7.92 -7.54 -13.55
C ARG A 444 -8.17 -6.06 -13.88
N LEU A 445 -8.71 -5.79 -15.08
CA LEU A 445 -9.02 -4.42 -15.53
C LEU A 445 -10.08 -3.78 -14.65
N ARG A 446 -11.10 -4.53 -14.23
CA ARG A 446 -12.14 -4.04 -13.30
C ARG A 446 -11.56 -3.71 -11.92
N LEU A 447 -10.71 -4.58 -11.38
CA LEU A 447 -10.01 -4.28 -10.13
C LEU A 447 -9.16 -3.01 -10.28
N ARG A 448 -8.43 -2.89 -11.39
CA ARG A 448 -7.53 -1.77 -11.66
C ARG A 448 -8.26 -0.44 -11.78
N SER A 449 -9.39 -0.39 -12.50
CA SER A 449 -10.18 0.84 -12.63
C SER A 449 -10.72 1.31 -11.26
N LEU A 450 -11.16 0.38 -10.42
CA LEU A 450 -11.60 0.68 -9.06
C LEU A 450 -10.45 1.12 -8.15
N GLN A 451 -9.25 0.56 -8.30
CA GLN A 451 -8.06 1.00 -7.56
C GLN A 451 -7.66 2.44 -7.91
N TYR A 452 -7.76 2.83 -9.18
CA TYR A 452 -7.52 4.21 -9.61
C TYR A 452 -8.62 5.16 -9.09
N LEU A 453 -9.88 4.72 -9.11
CA LEU A 453 -10.99 5.49 -8.56
C LEU A 453 -10.82 5.71 -7.05
N GLU A 454 -10.46 4.65 -6.32
CA GLU A 454 -10.14 4.73 -4.90
C GLU A 454 -8.99 5.71 -4.65
N ARG A 455 -7.90 5.64 -5.43
CA ARG A 455 -6.78 6.57 -5.31
C ARG A 455 -7.21 8.03 -5.47
N TYR A 456 -8.07 8.32 -6.43
CA TYR A 456 -8.59 9.67 -6.64
C TYR A 456 -9.45 10.14 -5.46
N VAL A 457 -10.32 9.27 -4.93
CA VAL A 457 -11.09 9.57 -3.70
C VAL A 457 -10.17 9.88 -2.51
N TYR A 458 -9.09 9.12 -2.32
CA TYR A 458 -8.13 9.40 -1.24
C TYR A 458 -7.40 10.74 -1.40
N LEU A 459 -7.10 11.19 -2.62
CA LEU A 459 -6.53 12.52 -2.84
C LEU A 459 -7.51 13.64 -2.44
N VAL A 460 -8.80 13.48 -2.76
CA VAL A 460 -9.86 14.42 -2.34
C VAL A 460 -9.98 14.44 -0.81
N LEU A 461 -10.01 13.27 -0.16
CA LEU A 461 -10.06 13.16 1.30
C LEU A 461 -8.82 13.76 1.96
N PHE A 462 -7.63 13.51 1.40
CA PHE A 462 -6.38 14.05 1.91
C PHE A 462 -6.34 15.58 1.80
N ASN A 463 -6.81 16.16 0.69
CA ASN A 463 -6.89 17.61 0.58
C ASN A 463 -7.92 18.23 1.55
N ALA A 464 -9.05 17.55 1.79
CA ALA A 464 -10.00 17.97 2.82
C ALA A 464 -9.37 17.97 4.22
N TYR A 465 -8.63 16.91 4.55
CA TYR A 465 -7.83 16.84 5.76
C TYR A 465 -6.83 17.99 5.85
N LEU A 466 -6.12 18.31 4.76
CA LEU A 466 -5.14 19.38 4.76
C LEU A 466 -5.78 20.74 5.08
N HIS A 467 -7.00 21.02 4.60
CA HIS A 467 -7.76 22.21 4.98
C HIS A 467 -8.17 22.20 6.44
N LEU A 468 -8.83 21.11 6.88
CA LEU A 468 -9.47 21.03 8.18
C LEU A 468 -8.47 21.01 9.34
N GLU A 469 -7.32 20.38 9.15
CA GLU A 469 -6.28 20.24 10.19
C GLU A 469 -5.17 21.30 10.06
N LYS A 470 -5.30 22.27 9.14
CA LYS A 470 -4.30 23.34 8.93
C LYS A 470 -4.13 24.23 10.16
N ALA A 471 -5.23 24.57 10.84
CA ALA A 471 -5.20 25.44 12.02
C ALA A 471 -4.35 24.84 13.15
N ASP A 472 -4.43 23.52 13.31
CA ASP A 472 -3.63 22.76 14.27
C ASP A 472 -2.30 22.29 13.67
N SER A 473 -1.84 22.88 12.57
CA SER A 473 -0.57 22.53 11.90
C SER A 473 -0.40 21.04 11.62
N TRP A 474 -1.50 20.34 11.30
CA TRP A 474 -1.52 18.89 11.03
C TRP A 474 -0.90 18.06 12.16
N GLN A 475 -1.21 18.39 13.42
CA GLN A 475 -0.77 17.59 14.58
C GLN A 475 -1.50 16.25 14.64
N ARG A 476 -2.80 16.21 14.30
CA ARG A 476 -3.52 14.95 14.07
C ARG A 476 -3.06 14.36 12.74
N PRO A 477 -2.56 13.11 12.68
CA PRO A 477 -2.23 12.46 11.41
C PRO A 477 -3.48 12.18 10.56
N PHE A 478 -3.32 12.10 9.24
CA PHE A 478 -4.38 11.74 8.29
C PHE A 478 -5.01 10.38 8.62
N SER A 479 -4.22 9.37 9.02
CA SER A 479 -4.77 8.08 9.46
C SER A 479 -5.71 8.18 10.65
N THR A 480 -5.37 9.05 11.61
CA THR A 480 -6.22 9.30 12.77
C THR A 480 -7.45 10.12 12.39
N TRP A 481 -7.30 11.12 11.51
CA TRP A 481 -8.42 11.90 10.98
C TRP A 481 -9.42 11.02 10.20
N MET A 482 -8.92 10.10 9.37
CA MET A 482 -9.76 9.14 8.66
C MET A 482 -10.57 8.27 9.63
N ARG A 483 -9.96 7.80 10.72
CA ARG A 483 -10.64 7.00 11.75
C ARG A 483 -11.62 7.82 12.60
N GLU A 484 -11.27 9.02 13.02
CA GLU A 484 -12.04 9.79 13.99
C GLU A 484 -13.12 10.70 13.38
N VAL A 485 -12.88 11.18 12.16
CA VAL A 485 -13.70 12.20 11.47
C VAL A 485 -14.33 11.61 10.22
N ALA A 486 -13.55 11.13 9.26
CA ALA A 486 -14.06 10.63 7.99
C ALA A 486 -14.96 9.39 8.15
N SER A 487 -14.62 8.49 9.08
CA SER A 487 -15.44 7.30 9.37
C SER A 487 -16.85 7.68 9.83
N LYS A 488 -16.97 8.68 10.71
CA LYS A 488 -18.26 9.17 11.22
C LYS A 488 -19.09 9.86 10.14
N ALA A 489 -18.43 10.47 9.17
CA ALA A 489 -19.07 11.05 7.99
C ALA A 489 -19.58 9.99 6.99
N GLY A 490 -19.28 8.70 7.20
CA GLY A 490 -19.73 7.60 6.33
C GLY A 490 -18.79 7.30 5.16
N VAL A 491 -17.53 7.78 5.20
CA VAL A 491 -16.58 7.61 4.09
C VAL A 491 -16.25 6.14 3.85
N TYR A 492 -16.09 5.33 4.90
CA TYR A 492 -15.78 3.90 4.74
C TYR A 492 -16.96 3.10 4.18
N GLU A 493 -18.21 3.52 4.40
CA GLU A 493 -19.38 2.93 3.75
C GLU A 493 -19.35 3.17 2.23
N ILE A 494 -18.97 4.37 1.80
CA ILE A 494 -18.79 4.69 0.37
C ILE A 494 -17.65 3.85 -0.22
N LEU A 495 -16.49 3.83 0.44
CA LEU A 495 -15.34 3.04 -0.02
C LEU A 495 -15.65 1.54 -0.06
N ASN A 496 -16.50 1.04 0.84
CA ASN A 496 -16.92 -0.37 0.87
C ASN A 496 -18.09 -0.69 -0.09
N GLN A 497 -18.54 0.28 -0.88
CA GLN A 497 -19.51 0.14 -1.97
C GLN A 497 -18.99 0.84 -3.25
N LEU A 498 -17.68 0.79 -3.48
CA LEU A 498 -17.03 1.49 -4.59
C LEU A 498 -17.46 0.87 -5.93
N GLY A 499 -17.75 1.69 -6.93
CA GLY A 499 -18.23 1.21 -8.22
C GLY A 499 -18.47 2.33 -9.21
N PHE A 500 -18.98 1.95 -10.38
CA PHE A 500 -19.46 2.87 -11.42
C PHE A 500 -20.98 2.71 -11.59
N PRO A 501 -21.80 3.11 -10.60
CA PRO A 501 -23.26 2.94 -10.66
C PRO A 501 -23.89 3.58 -11.90
N GLU A 502 -23.27 4.65 -12.43
CA GLU A 502 -23.69 5.30 -13.68
C GLU A 502 -23.38 4.49 -14.96
N LEU A 503 -22.60 3.41 -14.87
CA LEU A 503 -22.14 2.60 -16.01
C LEU A 503 -22.48 1.10 -15.89
N GLU A 504 -22.70 0.57 -14.69
CA GLU A 504 -23.02 -0.85 -14.46
C GLU A 504 -23.90 -1.07 -13.22
N SER A 505 -24.61 -2.20 -13.21
CA SER A 505 -25.35 -2.63 -12.02
C SER A 505 -24.41 -2.86 -10.84
N THR A 506 -24.83 -2.38 -9.68
CA THR A 506 -24.10 -2.48 -8.42
C THR A 506 -24.34 -3.80 -7.67
N GLU A 507 -25.31 -4.60 -8.12
CA GLU A 507 -25.63 -5.88 -7.50
C GLU A 507 -24.48 -6.89 -7.67
N ASP A 508 -24.10 -7.53 -6.55
CA ASP A 508 -23.14 -8.64 -6.46
C ASP A 508 -21.75 -8.42 -7.11
N GLN A 509 -21.25 -7.19 -7.09
CA GLN A 509 -19.88 -6.86 -7.51
C GLN A 509 -18.88 -7.15 -6.37
N PRO A 510 -18.04 -8.20 -6.42
CA PRO A 510 -17.14 -8.54 -5.31
C PRO A 510 -16.15 -7.41 -5.01
N PHE A 511 -15.64 -6.72 -6.03
CA PHE A 511 -14.69 -5.61 -5.88
C PHE A 511 -15.30 -4.30 -5.39
N SER A 512 -16.61 -4.24 -5.17
CA SER A 512 -17.20 -3.08 -4.47
C SER A 512 -16.76 -3.01 -3.01
N ARG A 513 -16.42 -4.15 -2.41
CA ARG A 513 -15.99 -4.27 -1.02
C ARG A 513 -14.49 -4.06 -0.88
N LEU A 514 -14.09 -3.28 0.14
CA LEU A 514 -12.69 -2.97 0.46
C LEU A 514 -11.85 -4.23 0.62
N ARG A 515 -12.34 -5.18 1.43
CA ARG A 515 -11.65 -6.45 1.70
C ARG A 515 -11.32 -7.22 0.43
N CYS A 516 -12.25 -7.30 -0.52
CA CYS A 516 -12.03 -8.06 -1.74
C CYS A 516 -10.95 -7.39 -2.60
N ARG A 517 -10.94 -6.05 -2.71
CA ARG A 517 -9.88 -5.32 -3.43
C ARG A 517 -8.51 -5.52 -2.79
N TRP A 518 -8.41 -5.41 -1.46
CA TRP A 518 -7.15 -5.59 -0.74
C TRP A 518 -6.63 -7.05 -0.80
N GLN A 519 -7.53 -8.04 -0.78
CA GLN A 519 -7.17 -9.45 -0.94
C GLN A 519 -6.57 -9.72 -2.32
N GLU A 520 -7.19 -9.24 -3.38
CA GLU A 520 -6.65 -9.43 -4.73
C GLU A 520 -5.32 -8.69 -4.93
N GLN A 521 -5.19 -7.49 -4.37
CA GLN A 521 -3.93 -6.75 -4.34
C GLN A 521 -2.78 -7.59 -3.74
N SER A 522 -3.06 -8.36 -2.69
CA SER A 522 -2.06 -9.19 -2.00
C SER A 522 -1.77 -10.51 -2.74
N HIS A 523 -2.62 -10.92 -3.69
CA HIS A 523 -2.49 -12.17 -4.44
C HIS A 523 -2.00 -12.00 -5.88
N SER A 524 -2.05 -10.79 -6.43
CA SER A 524 -1.68 -10.49 -7.82
C SER A 524 -0.48 -9.54 -7.94
N PRO A 525 0.74 -9.93 -7.54
CA PRO A 525 1.97 -9.19 -7.86
C PRO A 525 2.41 -9.43 -9.32
N ALA A 526 1.52 -9.90 -10.20
CA ALA A 526 1.86 -10.09 -11.60
C ALA A 526 2.24 -8.72 -12.17
N PRO A 527 3.42 -8.59 -12.81
CA PRO A 527 3.81 -7.32 -13.40
C PRO A 527 2.71 -6.83 -14.35
N ALA A 528 2.59 -5.51 -14.45
CA ALA A 528 1.92 -4.91 -15.60
C ALA A 528 2.40 -5.63 -16.86
N ALA A 529 1.47 -6.23 -17.61
CA ALA A 529 1.84 -6.67 -18.95
C ALA A 529 2.22 -5.41 -19.75
N ALA A 530 3.05 -5.53 -20.77
CA ALA A 530 3.41 -4.37 -21.59
C ALA A 530 2.18 -3.61 -22.17
N GLY A 531 1.01 -4.26 -22.21
CA GLY A 531 -0.28 -3.66 -22.59
C GLY A 531 -1.07 -2.95 -21.48
N ASP A 532 -0.64 -3.01 -20.21
CA ASP A 532 -1.28 -2.25 -19.11
C ASP A 532 -0.88 -0.75 -19.12
N PHE A 533 0.10 -0.38 -19.94
CA PHE A 533 0.64 0.98 -20.08
C PHE A 533 0.31 1.63 -21.44
N LEU A 534 -0.60 1.03 -22.21
CA LEU A 534 -1.09 1.55 -23.49
C LEU A 534 -2.47 2.18 -23.37
#